data_AF-A0A2Z7AY07-F1
#
_entry.id   AF-A0A2Z7AY07-F1
#
_cell.length_a   1.000
_cell.length_b   1.000
_cell.length_c   1.000
_cell.angle_alpha   90.00
_cell.angle_beta   90.00
_cell.angle_gamma   90.00
#
_symmetry.space_group_name_H-M   'P 1'
#
loop_
_entity.id
_entity.type
_entity.pdbx_description
1 polymer ?
#
loop_
_entity_poly.entity_id
_entity_poly.type
_entity_poly.pdbx_seq_one_letter_code
_entity_poly.pdbx_strand_id
1 'polypeptide(L)'
;MFRSSELPDCTYVNQPTLISPKTSTPNHTLYLSNLDDQKFLRFSIKYLYLFRRSIGAEALKDSLSRVLVEYYPLAGRLRKTEENDDHKLEVDCNGEGAVFAEAVMDLSADEFLEMAGKPNKSFRKLLYKVEASGFLDVPPLVVQVTHLRSEGMILCTAINHCLCDGIGSSQFLHAWAHFTAKSNPSNLQISPYHFRHVLKPGNTKAADPLHPVFTRRITHDSHDALNINEYLQSLPLVAASVTFSSSQILHLKKQCVPSVKCTAFDVLASHTWRCWVTALELPCVSSVKLLFSVNVRKKLMNDIPEGYYGNGFVLACAEAKAKDLTSPNLHDCVKLVQHAKSVINDEYVKSVVDMLEDKSTMTDLSTSFVISQWSKLGLEDVDFGQGKPIHMGPVVSDIYCLFLPVIRDPEAVTVLVSMPESTIDKFEYYMTKAFEMEENGDAKSTRGAENLQMDALGTGETNVFDDTEFFLVEELSLGREVGGLSSSTELLSYKSGNIVIDHTKNNKQRGMSRDLSSGDGQDVPESSATSSILLPRTHDVRLSVFGARDVYRGCRILGSRAAYGYISIDKNGYIVGNKAKAND
;
A
#
# COMPACT_ATOMS: atom_id res chain seq x y z
N MET A 1 0.26 -9.51 34.28
CA MET A 1 -0.95 -8.99 33.61
C MET A 1 -0.43 -8.35 32.33
N PHE A 2 -0.55 -9.01 31.17
CA PHE A 2 -0.17 -8.38 29.91
C PHE A 2 -1.12 -7.19 29.72
N ARG A 3 -0.59 -5.95 29.76
CA ARG A 3 -1.38 -4.78 29.34
C ARG A 3 -1.89 -5.08 27.93
N SER A 4 -3.19 -4.96 27.71
CA SER A 4 -3.77 -5.12 26.38
C SER A 4 -3.03 -4.18 25.42
N SER A 5 -2.62 -4.68 24.24
CA SER A 5 -2.03 -3.85 23.19
C SER A 5 -3.08 -2.96 22.50
N GLU A 6 -4.35 -3.04 22.91
CA GLU A 6 -5.44 -2.26 22.35
C GLU A 6 -5.52 -0.86 22.97
N LEU A 7 -5.58 0.16 22.12
CA LEU A 7 -5.82 1.53 22.55
C LEU A 7 -7.24 1.70 23.13
N PRO A 8 -7.39 2.53 24.18
CA PRO A 8 -8.69 3.03 24.60
C PRO A 8 -9.43 3.72 23.45
N ASP A 9 -10.75 3.80 23.54
CA ASP A 9 -11.53 4.53 22.54
C ASP A 9 -11.34 6.04 22.68
N CYS A 10 -11.28 6.74 21.54
CA CYS A 10 -11.28 8.19 21.50
C CYS A 10 -12.63 8.74 21.97
N THR A 11 -12.61 9.63 22.97
CA THR A 11 -13.81 10.40 23.35
C THR A 11 -13.78 11.73 22.63
N TYR A 12 -14.68 11.93 21.67
CA TYR A 12 -14.76 13.18 20.92
C TYR A 12 -15.31 14.30 21.80
N VAL A 13 -14.59 15.43 21.84
CA VAL A 13 -14.99 16.61 22.63
C VAL A 13 -16.19 17.30 21.99
N ASN A 14 -16.17 17.38 20.65
CA ASN A 14 -17.20 17.99 19.82
C ASN A 14 -17.39 17.17 18.53
N GLN A 15 -18.46 17.47 17.79
CA GLN A 15 -18.60 17.00 16.41
C GLN A 15 -17.44 17.55 15.56
N PRO A 16 -16.92 16.77 14.58
CA PRO A 16 -15.90 17.27 13.67
C PRO A 16 -16.37 18.52 12.92
N THR A 17 -15.45 19.43 12.68
CA THR A 17 -15.71 20.70 12.01
C THR A 17 -14.97 20.78 10.68
N LEU A 18 -15.56 21.45 9.69
CA LEU A 18 -14.87 21.80 8.45
C LEU A 18 -14.05 23.08 8.64
N ILE A 19 -12.76 23.01 8.35
CA ILE A 19 -11.83 24.14 8.42
C ILE A 19 -11.59 24.63 7.00
N SER A 20 -12.23 25.75 6.64
CA SER A 20 -12.02 26.41 5.36
C SER A 20 -10.78 27.30 5.37
N PRO A 21 -10.24 27.68 4.19
CA PRO A 21 -9.19 28.69 4.10
C PRO A 21 -9.59 30.00 4.80
N LYS A 22 -8.64 30.67 5.47
CA LYS A 22 -8.87 31.89 6.26
C LYS A 22 -9.35 33.07 5.40
N THR A 23 -8.89 33.11 4.15
CA THR A 23 -9.24 34.13 3.15
C THR A 23 -9.70 33.46 1.86
N SER A 24 -10.35 34.21 0.97
CA SER A 24 -10.74 33.69 -0.34
C SER A 24 -9.54 33.14 -1.09
N THR A 25 -9.71 31.95 -1.68
CA THR A 25 -8.73 31.27 -2.53
C THR A 25 -9.26 31.20 -3.96
N PRO A 26 -8.43 30.85 -4.96
CA PRO A 26 -8.91 30.61 -6.31
C PRO A 26 -10.02 29.55 -6.32
N ASN A 27 -11.20 29.91 -6.82
CA ASN A 27 -12.29 28.98 -7.06
C ASN A 27 -12.22 28.53 -8.53
N HIS A 28 -11.75 27.31 -8.75
CA HIS A 28 -11.55 26.73 -10.07
C HIS A 28 -11.45 25.21 -9.98
N THR A 29 -11.43 24.56 -11.13
CA THR A 29 -10.99 23.17 -11.26
C THR A 29 -9.47 23.08 -11.35
N LEU A 30 -8.85 22.31 -10.45
CA LEU A 30 -7.44 21.93 -10.56
C LEU A 30 -7.31 20.59 -11.29
N TYR A 31 -6.61 20.63 -12.42
CA TYR A 31 -6.21 19.45 -13.18
C TYR A 31 -5.22 18.59 -12.38
N LEU A 32 -5.47 17.28 -12.31
CA LEU A 32 -4.52 16.27 -11.83
C LEU A 32 -3.67 15.75 -13.00
N SER A 33 -2.35 15.68 -12.82
CA SER A 33 -1.45 15.10 -13.81
C SER A 33 -1.65 13.59 -13.93
N ASN A 34 -1.08 12.98 -14.96
CA ASN A 34 -1.16 11.53 -15.10
C ASN A 34 -0.43 10.78 -13.98
N LEU A 35 0.58 11.40 -13.35
CA LEU A 35 1.21 10.83 -12.18
C LEU A 35 0.31 10.90 -10.94
N ASP A 36 -0.64 11.83 -10.89
CA ASP A 36 -1.59 12.01 -9.78
C ASP A 36 -2.82 11.11 -9.86
N ASP A 37 -3.36 10.90 -11.07
CA ASP A 37 -4.63 10.21 -11.33
C ASP A 37 -4.48 8.68 -11.43
N GLN A 38 -3.34 8.13 -11.01
CA GLN A 38 -3.11 6.69 -11.05
C GLN A 38 -4.02 5.99 -10.05
N LYS A 39 -4.66 4.89 -10.45
CA LYS A 39 -5.61 4.18 -9.58
C LYS A 39 -4.98 3.63 -8.31
N PHE A 40 -3.68 3.30 -8.33
CA PHE A 40 -2.97 2.85 -7.13
C PHE A 40 -2.74 3.97 -6.09
N LEU A 41 -3.00 5.23 -6.45
CA LEU A 41 -2.91 6.40 -5.55
C LEU A 41 -4.28 6.79 -4.97
N ARG A 42 -5.36 6.07 -5.27
CA ARG A 42 -6.72 6.43 -4.84
C ARG A 42 -6.99 6.02 -3.39
N PHE A 43 -6.22 6.60 -2.47
CA PHE A 43 -6.34 6.46 -1.02
C PHE A 43 -5.76 7.71 -0.32
N SER A 44 -5.81 7.76 1.01
CA SER A 44 -5.16 8.82 1.80
C SER A 44 -3.99 8.27 2.59
N ILE A 45 -2.84 8.92 2.53
CA ILE A 45 -1.69 8.59 3.37
C ILE A 45 -2.01 9.00 4.81
N LYS A 46 -1.85 8.08 5.75
CA LYS A 46 -2.26 8.28 7.15
C LYS A 46 -1.05 8.43 8.06
N TYR A 47 -0.70 9.65 8.42
CA TYR A 47 0.42 9.94 9.31
C TYR A 47 -0.02 9.98 10.76
N LEU A 48 0.83 9.49 11.66
CA LEU A 48 0.67 9.50 13.11
C LEU A 48 1.87 10.18 13.75
N TYR A 49 1.59 11.15 14.62
CA TYR A 49 2.58 11.87 15.42
C TYR A 49 2.21 11.81 16.89
N LEU A 50 3.20 11.55 17.75
CA LEU A 50 3.07 11.75 19.19
C LEU A 50 3.93 12.93 19.63
N PHE A 51 3.36 13.87 20.38
CA PHE A 51 4.06 14.99 20.97
C PHE A 51 3.98 14.94 22.51
N ARG A 52 5.07 15.32 23.19
CA ARG A 52 5.10 15.42 24.66
C ARG A 52 4.21 16.53 25.20
N ARG A 53 3.99 17.56 24.40
CA ARG A 53 3.23 18.76 24.77
C ARG A 53 2.12 18.97 23.74
N SER A 54 0.94 19.21 24.25
CA SER A 54 -0.26 19.45 23.46
C SER A 54 -0.33 20.92 23.07
N ILE A 55 -0.91 21.16 21.91
CA ILE A 55 -1.34 22.47 21.46
C ILE A 55 -2.86 22.52 21.54
N GLY A 56 -3.43 23.67 21.90
CA GLY A 56 -4.88 23.82 21.95
C GLY A 56 -5.51 23.65 20.56
N ALA A 57 -6.63 22.94 20.49
CA ALA A 57 -7.30 22.65 19.23
C ALA A 57 -7.65 23.93 18.44
N GLU A 58 -8.04 25.01 19.11
CA GLU A 58 -8.34 26.29 18.44
C GLU A 58 -7.12 26.93 17.76
N ALA A 59 -5.93 26.79 18.34
CA ALA A 59 -4.69 27.27 17.71
C ALA A 59 -4.34 26.41 16.48
N LEU A 60 -4.59 25.09 16.54
CA LEU A 60 -4.42 24.18 15.41
C LEU A 60 -5.44 24.47 14.30
N LYS A 61 -6.70 24.73 14.63
CA LYS A 61 -7.76 25.08 13.67
C LYS A 61 -7.48 26.42 12.99
N ASP A 62 -7.09 27.45 13.76
CA ASP A 62 -6.76 28.77 13.19
C ASP A 62 -5.54 28.70 12.26
N SER A 63 -4.44 28.10 12.71
CA SER A 63 -3.25 27.90 11.86
C SER A 63 -3.54 27.03 10.64
N LEU A 64 -4.39 26.00 10.76
CA LEU A 64 -4.83 25.18 9.64
C LEU A 64 -5.59 26.02 8.60
N SER A 65 -6.54 26.85 9.05
CA SER A 65 -7.27 27.75 8.15
C SER A 65 -6.33 28.69 7.39
N ARG A 66 -5.24 29.14 8.03
CA ARG A 66 -4.25 30.04 7.43
C ARG A 66 -3.37 29.33 6.40
N VAL A 67 -2.84 28.14 6.72
CA VAL A 67 -2.01 27.38 5.76
C VAL A 67 -2.84 26.87 4.58
N LEU A 68 -4.14 26.59 4.77
CA LEU A 68 -5.06 26.22 3.68
C LEU A 68 -5.28 27.35 2.67
N VAL A 69 -4.84 28.59 2.91
CA VAL A 69 -4.81 29.63 1.87
C VAL A 69 -3.77 29.27 0.80
N GLU A 70 -2.57 28.86 1.22
CA GLU A 70 -1.48 28.44 0.34
C GLU A 70 -1.73 27.04 -0.23
N TYR A 71 -2.30 26.13 0.57
CA TYR A 71 -2.59 24.74 0.21
C TYR A 71 -4.08 24.51 -0.06
N TYR A 72 -4.73 25.49 -0.69
CA TYR A 72 -6.18 25.50 -0.93
C TYR A 72 -6.78 24.26 -1.62
N PRO A 73 -6.07 23.49 -2.46
CA PRO A 73 -6.65 22.25 -3.00
C PRO A 73 -7.00 21.21 -1.92
N LEU A 74 -6.33 21.22 -0.76
CA LEU A 74 -6.66 20.34 0.37
C LEU A 74 -8.02 20.65 1.00
N ALA A 75 -8.55 21.85 0.78
CA ALA A 75 -9.89 22.27 1.21
C ALA A 75 -10.96 22.08 0.13
N GLY A 76 -10.61 21.52 -1.04
CA GLY A 76 -11.55 21.25 -2.13
C GLY A 76 -12.26 19.90 -2.03
N ARG A 77 -12.74 19.38 -3.15
CA ARG A 77 -13.33 18.03 -3.31
C ARG A 77 -12.79 17.34 -4.55
N LEU A 78 -12.51 16.05 -4.48
CA LEU A 78 -12.23 15.27 -5.70
C LEU A 78 -13.54 14.99 -6.42
N ARG A 79 -13.52 15.07 -7.75
CA ARG A 79 -14.63 14.63 -8.59
C ARG A 79 -14.13 14.01 -9.89
N LYS A 80 -15.02 13.31 -10.58
CA LYS A 80 -14.78 12.86 -11.95
C LYS A 80 -14.94 14.05 -12.90
N THR A 81 -14.14 14.10 -13.96
CA THR A 81 -14.30 15.10 -15.02
C THR A 81 -15.66 14.92 -15.71
N GLU A 82 -16.36 16.03 -16.00
CA GLU A 82 -17.67 15.99 -16.68
C GLU A 82 -17.57 15.56 -18.16
N GLU A 83 -16.39 15.75 -18.77
CA GLU A 83 -16.25 15.74 -20.23
C GLU A 83 -16.02 14.36 -20.86
N ASN A 84 -15.70 13.28 -20.11
CA ASN A 84 -15.44 11.95 -20.69
C ASN A 84 -15.70 10.78 -19.71
N ASP A 85 -16.11 9.62 -20.25
CA ASP A 85 -16.39 8.36 -19.54
C ASP A 85 -15.11 7.64 -19.00
N ASP A 86 -13.95 8.30 -19.08
CA ASP A 86 -12.60 7.72 -18.86
C ASP A 86 -12.13 7.73 -17.39
N HIS A 87 -13.02 7.97 -16.42
CA HIS A 87 -12.73 7.94 -14.98
C HIS A 87 -11.60 8.86 -14.48
N LYS A 88 -11.22 9.88 -15.25
CA LYS A 88 -10.22 10.89 -14.86
C LYS A 88 -10.71 11.71 -13.69
N LEU A 89 -9.82 11.96 -12.73
CA LEU A 89 -10.12 12.79 -11.56
C LEU A 89 -9.57 14.21 -11.70
N GLU A 90 -10.29 15.13 -11.06
CA GLU A 90 -9.91 16.52 -10.87
C GLU A 90 -10.27 16.97 -9.46
N VAL A 91 -9.74 18.12 -9.04
CA VAL A 91 -10.09 18.73 -7.75
C VAL A 91 -10.93 19.99 -7.99
N ASP A 92 -12.13 19.99 -7.43
CA ASP A 92 -12.94 21.19 -7.29
C ASP A 92 -12.39 22.03 -6.14
N CYS A 93 -11.68 23.12 -6.44
CA CYS A 93 -11.12 24.01 -5.42
C CYS A 93 -12.19 24.97 -4.89
N ASN A 94 -13.25 24.42 -4.30
CA ASN A 94 -14.42 25.14 -3.82
C ASN A 94 -14.28 25.71 -2.39
N GLY A 95 -13.19 25.37 -1.70
CA GLY A 95 -12.88 25.89 -0.35
C GLY A 95 -13.82 25.41 0.75
N GLU A 96 -14.58 24.33 0.53
CA GLU A 96 -15.50 23.76 1.55
C GLU A 96 -14.80 23.36 2.86
N GLY A 97 -13.50 23.08 2.81
CA GLY A 97 -12.65 22.89 3.99
C GLY A 97 -12.23 21.44 4.23
N ALA A 98 -11.23 21.32 5.12
CA ALA A 98 -10.70 20.06 5.63
C ALA A 98 -11.47 19.60 6.87
N VAL A 99 -11.59 18.28 7.08
CA VAL A 99 -12.23 17.75 8.30
C VAL A 99 -11.25 17.83 9.46
N PHE A 100 -11.69 18.41 10.59
CA PHE A 100 -10.93 18.47 11.82
C PHE A 100 -11.74 17.87 12.97
N ALA A 101 -11.22 16.80 13.58
CA ALA A 101 -11.77 16.16 14.76
C ALA A 101 -10.90 16.41 15.99
N GLU A 102 -11.55 16.57 17.14
CA GLU A 102 -10.91 16.79 18.43
C GLU A 102 -11.38 15.73 19.42
N ALA A 103 -10.43 15.01 20.01
CA ALA A 103 -10.70 13.93 20.93
C ALA A 103 -9.82 14.02 22.18
N VAL A 104 -10.21 13.27 23.21
CA VAL A 104 -9.41 12.98 24.40
C VAL A 104 -9.26 11.48 24.56
N MET A 105 -8.13 11.05 25.12
CA MET A 105 -7.87 9.65 25.43
C MET A 105 -7.18 9.54 26.80
N ASP A 106 -7.68 8.63 27.65
CA ASP A 106 -7.05 8.34 28.95
C ASP A 106 -5.83 7.43 28.77
N LEU A 107 -4.78 8.03 28.21
CA LEU A 107 -3.48 7.42 27.96
C LEU A 107 -2.43 8.52 28.13
N SER A 108 -1.26 8.19 28.68
CA SER A 108 -0.11 9.10 28.68
C SER A 108 0.76 8.91 27.42
N ALA A 109 1.59 9.91 27.12
CA ALA A 109 2.53 9.80 25.99
C ALA A 109 3.52 8.63 26.15
N ASP A 110 4.01 8.39 27.37
CA ASP A 110 4.96 7.31 27.64
C ASP A 110 4.27 5.93 27.54
N GLU A 111 3.03 5.80 28.01
CA GLU A 111 2.23 4.57 27.80
C GLU A 111 1.95 4.31 26.31
N PHE A 112 1.72 5.36 25.51
CA PHE A 112 1.61 5.19 24.06
C PHE A 112 2.93 4.70 23.44
N LEU A 113 4.07 5.29 23.83
CA LEU A 113 5.38 4.90 23.32
C LEU A 113 5.71 3.42 23.57
N GLU A 114 5.33 2.89 24.75
CA GLU A 114 5.48 1.46 25.06
C GLU A 114 4.77 0.54 24.05
N MET A 115 3.68 1.02 23.42
CA MET A 115 2.87 0.27 22.46
C MET A 115 3.18 0.63 21.00
N ALA A 116 3.80 1.79 20.74
CA ALA A 116 4.01 2.35 19.41
C ALA A 116 5.10 1.66 18.58
N GLY A 117 5.87 0.74 19.17
CA GLY A 117 6.95 0.03 18.47
C GLY A 117 6.47 -0.80 17.28
N LYS A 118 5.23 -1.31 17.33
CA LYS A 118 4.56 -2.01 16.22
C LYS A 118 3.13 -1.45 16.07
N PRO A 119 2.77 -0.85 14.92
CA PRO A 119 1.40 -0.45 14.65
C PRO A 119 0.46 -1.63 14.84
N ASN A 120 -0.66 -1.39 15.51
CA ASN A 120 -1.67 -2.42 15.71
C ASN A 120 -3.04 -1.92 15.24
N LYS A 121 -3.99 -2.84 15.06
CA LYS A 121 -5.29 -2.53 14.45
C LYS A 121 -6.08 -1.45 15.18
N SER A 122 -5.87 -1.28 16.49
CA SER A 122 -6.54 -0.27 17.30
C SER A 122 -6.10 1.16 16.98
N PHE A 123 -4.97 1.36 16.31
CA PHE A 123 -4.49 2.69 15.92
C PHE A 123 -5.45 3.37 14.93
N ARG A 124 -6.29 2.60 14.21
CA ARG A 124 -7.39 3.13 13.40
C ARG A 124 -8.36 4.01 14.19
N LYS A 125 -8.43 3.87 15.52
CA LYS A 125 -9.26 4.71 16.40
C LYS A 125 -8.72 6.16 16.51
N LEU A 126 -7.43 6.39 16.22
CA LEU A 126 -6.75 7.68 16.38
C LEU A 126 -7.01 8.67 15.24
N LEU A 127 -7.69 8.23 14.19
CA LEU A 127 -8.03 9.05 13.04
C LEU A 127 -9.53 8.95 12.76
N TYR A 128 -10.17 10.11 12.62
CA TYR A 128 -11.60 10.18 12.44
C TYR A 128 -12.02 9.50 11.14
N LYS A 129 -12.96 8.56 11.25
CA LYS A 129 -13.53 7.87 10.09
C LYS A 129 -14.67 8.72 9.53
N VAL A 130 -14.41 9.38 8.40
CA VAL A 130 -15.47 10.06 7.63
C VAL A 130 -16.45 9.01 7.10
N GLU A 131 -17.74 9.21 7.39
CA GLU A 131 -18.81 8.43 6.77
C GLU A 131 -18.97 8.89 5.32
N ALA A 132 -18.54 8.05 4.38
CA ALA A 132 -18.47 8.35 2.96
C ALA A 132 -18.93 7.13 2.15
N SER A 133 -19.65 7.35 1.05
CA SER A 133 -20.08 6.28 0.14
C SER A 133 -18.93 5.71 -0.70
N GLY A 134 -17.88 6.50 -0.94
CA GLY A 134 -16.68 6.05 -1.62
C GLY A 134 -15.51 7.00 -1.48
N PHE A 135 -14.42 6.68 -2.17
CA PHE A 135 -13.16 7.43 -2.15
C PHE A 135 -13.32 8.92 -2.46
N LEU A 136 -14.21 9.28 -3.40
CA LEU A 136 -14.40 10.67 -3.84
C LEU A 136 -15.16 11.52 -2.81
N ASP A 137 -15.93 10.89 -1.92
CA ASP A 137 -16.73 11.59 -0.92
C ASP A 137 -15.93 11.89 0.36
N VAL A 138 -14.71 11.33 0.48
CA VAL A 138 -13.80 11.64 1.59
C VAL A 138 -13.08 12.97 1.27
N PRO A 139 -13.18 13.99 2.15
CA PRO A 139 -12.45 15.24 1.97
C PRO A 139 -10.93 15.01 1.81
N PRO A 140 -10.23 15.81 0.98
CA PRO A 140 -8.84 15.55 0.66
C PRO A 140 -7.89 15.59 1.86
N LEU A 141 -8.28 16.30 2.92
CA LEU A 141 -7.57 16.36 4.18
C LEU A 141 -8.52 16.05 5.35
N VAL A 142 -8.15 15.06 6.15
CA VAL A 142 -8.76 14.75 7.44
C VAL A 142 -7.68 14.88 8.52
N VAL A 143 -7.99 15.56 9.61
CA VAL A 143 -7.10 15.78 10.74
C VAL A 143 -7.83 15.35 12.01
N GLN A 144 -7.13 14.63 12.88
CA GLN A 144 -7.57 14.41 14.25
C GLN A 144 -6.46 14.78 15.22
N VAL A 145 -6.79 15.62 16.21
CA VAL A 145 -5.96 15.81 17.41
C VAL A 145 -6.62 15.07 18.57
N THR A 146 -5.81 14.28 19.29
CA THR A 146 -6.24 13.54 20.48
C THR A 146 -5.39 13.96 21.67
N HIS A 147 -5.99 14.64 22.64
CA HIS A 147 -5.32 15.08 23.86
C HIS A 147 -5.17 13.93 24.86
N LEU A 148 -3.98 13.82 25.45
CA LEU A 148 -3.58 12.77 26.39
C LEU A 148 -3.63 13.28 27.84
N ARG A 149 -3.77 12.37 28.81
CA ARG A 149 -3.85 12.70 30.25
C ARG A 149 -2.64 13.50 30.77
N SER A 150 -1.45 13.30 30.18
CA SER A 150 -0.17 13.85 30.65
C SER A 150 0.33 15.06 29.84
N GLU A 151 -0.57 15.96 29.43
CA GLU A 151 -0.28 17.12 28.56
C GLU A 151 0.23 16.78 27.16
N GLY A 152 0.29 15.51 26.75
CA GLY A 152 0.69 15.11 25.39
C GLY A 152 -0.44 15.23 24.38
N MET A 153 -0.11 15.11 23.09
CA MET A 153 -1.12 14.94 22.04
C MET A 153 -0.68 13.92 21.00
N ILE A 154 -1.64 13.18 20.47
CA ILE A 154 -1.50 12.45 19.21
C ILE A 154 -2.13 13.29 18.11
N LEU A 155 -1.40 13.53 17.04
CA LEU A 155 -1.91 14.17 15.84
C LEU A 155 -1.89 13.14 14.71
N CYS A 156 -3.05 12.86 14.12
CA CYS A 156 -3.16 12.03 12.93
C CYS A 156 -3.69 12.85 11.75
N THR A 157 -3.15 12.62 10.57
CA THR A 157 -3.64 13.21 9.32
C THR A 157 -3.90 12.14 8.29
N ALA A 158 -4.92 12.33 7.45
CA ALA A 158 -5.17 11.58 6.23
C ALA A 158 -5.08 12.57 5.06
N ILE A 159 -4.06 12.42 4.21
CA ILE A 159 -3.81 13.31 3.07
C ILE A 159 -4.03 12.52 1.78
N ASN A 160 -4.97 12.95 0.95
CA ASN A 160 -5.31 12.26 -0.29
C ASN A 160 -4.11 12.19 -1.24
N HIS A 161 -3.70 10.99 -1.61
CA HIS A 161 -2.45 10.77 -2.34
C HIS A 161 -2.53 11.24 -3.80
N CYS A 162 -3.71 11.39 -4.38
CA CYS A 162 -3.86 12.04 -5.70
C CYS A 162 -3.47 13.53 -5.66
N LEU A 163 -3.50 14.18 -4.49
CA LEU A 163 -3.14 15.60 -4.40
C LEU A 163 -1.63 15.82 -4.27
N CYS A 164 -0.93 14.95 -3.55
CA CYS A 164 0.51 15.08 -3.35
C CYS A 164 1.18 13.76 -2.94
N ASP A 165 2.49 13.70 -3.17
CA ASP A 165 3.35 12.63 -2.67
C ASP A 165 3.89 12.92 -1.26
N GLY A 166 4.86 12.11 -0.82
CA GLY A 166 5.54 12.28 0.46
C GLY A 166 6.24 13.61 0.67
N ILE A 167 6.86 14.16 -0.39
CA ILE A 167 7.48 15.48 -0.32
C ILE A 167 6.40 16.52 -0.08
N GLY A 168 5.32 16.48 -0.87
CA GLY A 168 4.22 17.41 -0.70
C GLY A 168 3.58 17.30 0.67
N SER A 169 3.35 16.09 1.18
CA SER A 169 2.84 15.87 2.54
C SER A 169 3.76 16.50 3.59
N SER A 170 5.07 16.28 3.49
CA SER A 170 6.05 16.90 4.39
C SER A 170 6.04 18.43 4.28
N GLN A 171 6.02 18.97 3.06
CA GLN A 171 5.98 20.41 2.80
C GLN A 171 4.75 21.06 3.44
N PHE A 172 3.57 20.45 3.29
CA PHE A 172 2.33 20.91 3.93
C PHE A 172 2.41 20.84 5.45
N LEU A 173 2.89 19.74 6.03
CA LEU A 173 2.94 19.55 7.48
C LEU A 173 3.93 20.53 8.14
N HIS A 174 5.09 20.76 7.53
CA HIS A 174 6.04 21.79 7.97
C HIS A 174 5.49 23.21 7.84
N ALA A 175 4.78 23.50 6.75
CA ALA A 175 4.09 24.77 6.58
C ALA A 175 3.03 24.97 7.68
N TRP A 176 2.19 23.98 7.94
CA TRP A 176 1.15 24.06 8.97
C TRP A 176 1.77 24.26 10.36
N ALA A 177 2.82 23.50 10.68
CA ALA A 177 3.57 23.62 11.92
C ALA A 177 4.19 25.02 12.06
N HIS A 178 4.76 25.58 10.99
CA HIS A 178 5.28 26.95 10.97
C HIS A 178 4.21 28.00 11.29
N PHE A 179 3.02 27.88 10.70
CA PHE A 179 1.89 28.77 10.97
C PHE A 179 1.32 28.63 12.39
N THR A 180 1.52 27.47 13.02
CA THR A 180 1.11 27.21 14.40
C THR A 180 2.10 27.77 15.41
N ALA A 181 3.40 27.56 15.17
CA ALA A 181 4.48 27.93 16.08
C ALA A 181 4.68 29.45 16.19
N LYS A 182 4.25 30.22 15.18
CA LYS A 182 4.49 31.66 15.08
C LYS A 182 3.17 32.42 15.02
N SER A 183 2.94 33.33 15.95
CA SER A 183 1.74 34.19 15.96
C SER A 183 1.62 35.02 14.68
N ASN A 184 2.74 35.56 14.19
CA ASN A 184 2.88 36.28 12.91
C ASN A 184 4.04 35.67 12.09
N PRO A 185 3.82 34.54 11.41
CA PRO A 185 4.83 33.94 10.56
C PRO A 185 5.16 34.89 9.40
N SER A 186 6.44 34.95 9.04
CA SER A 186 6.86 35.45 7.73
C SER A 186 6.26 34.58 6.62
N ASN A 187 6.42 34.97 5.36
CA ASN A 187 6.07 34.11 4.23
C ASN A 187 6.74 32.72 4.38
N LEU A 188 6.08 31.69 3.82
CA LEU A 188 6.63 30.34 3.75
C LEU A 188 8.03 30.37 3.14
N GLN A 189 8.92 29.51 3.65
CA GLN A 189 10.25 29.34 3.05
C GLN A 189 10.15 28.80 1.62
N ILE A 190 9.21 27.87 1.39
CA ILE A 190 8.90 27.30 0.08
C ILE A 190 7.39 27.38 -0.13
N SER A 191 6.96 28.23 -1.07
CA SER A 191 5.56 28.33 -1.47
C SER A 191 5.14 27.13 -2.32
N PRO A 192 3.93 26.58 -2.15
CA PRO A 192 3.45 25.48 -2.99
C PRO A 192 3.19 25.96 -4.42
N TYR A 193 3.73 25.22 -5.39
CA TYR A 193 3.54 25.44 -6.82
C TYR A 193 2.50 24.45 -7.35
N HIS A 194 1.26 24.91 -7.49
CA HIS A 194 0.10 24.06 -7.87
C HIS A 194 -0.02 23.79 -9.37
N PHE A 195 0.77 24.46 -10.22
CA PHE A 195 0.62 24.36 -11.67
C PHE A 195 1.16 23.01 -12.19
N ARG A 196 0.27 22.06 -12.42
CA ARG A 196 0.64 20.68 -12.81
C ARG A 196 1.03 20.49 -14.28
N HIS A 197 1.09 21.57 -15.06
CA HIS A 197 1.32 21.51 -16.51
C HIS A 197 2.73 21.03 -16.89
N VAL A 198 3.69 21.10 -15.96
CA VAL A 198 5.07 20.61 -16.14
C VAL A 198 5.13 19.09 -16.41
N LEU A 199 4.08 18.35 -16.04
CA LEU A 199 3.91 16.92 -16.29
C LEU A 199 2.77 16.63 -17.27
N LYS A 200 2.47 17.55 -18.19
CA LYS A 200 1.51 17.27 -19.26
C LYS A 200 2.12 16.32 -20.31
N PRO A 201 1.33 15.38 -20.83
CA PRO A 201 1.74 14.50 -21.93
C PRO A 201 2.24 15.29 -23.13
N GLY A 202 3.33 14.81 -23.70
CA GLY A 202 4.09 15.49 -24.74
C GLY A 202 3.72 15.07 -26.15
N ASN A 203 2.52 14.55 -26.44
CA ASN A 203 2.11 14.05 -27.77
C ASN A 203 3.19 13.18 -28.47
N THR A 204 4.06 12.47 -27.72
CA THR A 204 5.12 11.67 -28.36
C THR A 204 4.51 10.36 -28.84
N LYS A 205 4.62 10.10 -30.15
CA LYS A 205 3.92 8.99 -30.84
C LYS A 205 4.50 7.58 -30.57
N ALA A 206 5.26 7.38 -29.49
CA ALA A 206 5.70 6.05 -29.11
C ALA A 206 6.01 6.02 -27.61
N ALA A 207 5.00 5.77 -26.78
CA ALA A 207 5.28 5.17 -25.48
C ALA A 207 5.99 3.83 -25.74
N ASP A 208 7.17 3.62 -25.15
CA ASP A 208 7.82 2.32 -25.19
C ASP A 208 6.84 1.28 -24.63
N PRO A 209 6.49 0.22 -25.40
CA PRO A 209 5.46 -0.72 -25.00
C PRO A 209 5.81 -1.58 -23.76
N LEU A 210 6.99 -1.44 -23.15
CA LEU A 210 7.44 -2.35 -22.10
C LEU A 210 7.97 -1.66 -20.83
N HIS A 211 7.13 -0.89 -20.15
CA HIS A 211 7.41 -0.52 -18.75
C HIS A 211 7.07 -1.69 -17.82
N PRO A 212 8.04 -2.35 -17.15
CA PRO A 212 7.80 -3.56 -16.33
C PRO A 212 6.92 -3.31 -15.09
N VAL A 213 6.75 -2.04 -14.73
CA VAL A 213 5.86 -1.56 -13.67
C VAL A 213 4.39 -1.72 -14.07
N PHE A 214 4.06 -1.62 -15.35
CA PHE A 214 2.69 -1.50 -15.83
C PHE A 214 2.25 -2.74 -16.60
N THR A 215 0.95 -3.01 -16.52
CA THR A 215 0.26 -3.99 -17.34
C THR A 215 -0.99 -3.35 -17.93
N ARG A 216 -1.44 -3.84 -19.08
CA ARG A 216 -2.77 -3.49 -19.60
C ARG A 216 -3.80 -4.42 -19.01
N ARG A 217 -5.02 -3.91 -18.79
CA ARG A 217 -6.17 -4.71 -18.37
C ARG A 217 -6.56 -5.69 -19.49
N ILE A 218 -5.82 -6.79 -19.65
CA ILE A 218 -6.20 -7.89 -20.53
C ILE A 218 -7.34 -8.62 -19.83
N THR A 219 -8.51 -8.65 -20.48
CA THR A 219 -9.71 -9.40 -20.09
C THR A 219 -9.54 -10.91 -20.30
N HIS A 220 -8.41 -11.47 -19.89
CA HIS A 220 -8.22 -12.92 -19.89
C HIS A 220 -7.96 -13.38 -18.48
N ASP A 221 -8.98 -14.04 -17.93
CA ASP A 221 -8.91 -14.95 -16.80
C ASP A 221 -7.81 -16.00 -17.05
N SER A 222 -6.55 -15.67 -16.74
CA SER A 222 -5.55 -16.68 -16.42
C SER A 222 -5.64 -16.95 -14.93
N HIS A 223 -6.67 -17.70 -14.52
CA HIS A 223 -6.86 -18.18 -13.14
C HIS A 223 -5.67 -18.99 -12.57
N ASP A 224 -4.62 -19.23 -13.36
CA ASP A 224 -3.43 -20.01 -13.00
C ASP A 224 -2.18 -19.15 -12.65
N ALA A 225 -2.23 -17.81 -12.77
CA ALA A 225 -1.08 -16.96 -12.43
C ALA A 225 -1.01 -16.67 -10.92
N LEU A 226 0.18 -16.83 -10.32
CA LEU A 226 0.41 -16.51 -8.91
C LEU A 226 0.19 -15.02 -8.65
N ASN A 227 -0.81 -14.67 -7.85
CA ASN A 227 -1.02 -13.32 -7.33
C ASN A 227 -0.66 -13.28 -5.84
N ILE A 228 0.57 -12.87 -5.54
CA ILE A 228 1.09 -12.76 -4.18
C ILE A 228 0.31 -11.69 -3.40
N ASN A 229 -0.10 -10.60 -4.05
CA ASN A 229 -0.81 -9.52 -3.38
C ASN A 229 -2.21 -9.97 -2.90
N GLU A 230 -2.98 -10.64 -3.76
CA GLU A 230 -4.28 -11.24 -3.37
C GLU A 230 -4.11 -12.30 -2.28
N TYR A 231 -3.07 -13.14 -2.37
CA TYR A 231 -2.75 -14.11 -1.33
C TYR A 231 -2.50 -13.43 0.02
N LEU A 232 -1.68 -12.38 0.07
CA LEU A 232 -1.42 -11.62 1.30
C LEU A 232 -2.70 -10.97 1.85
N GLN A 233 -3.52 -10.36 0.99
CA GLN A 233 -4.79 -9.74 1.38
C GLN A 233 -5.81 -10.74 1.94
N SER A 234 -5.70 -12.03 1.57
CA SER A 234 -6.59 -13.09 2.07
C SER A 234 -6.23 -13.57 3.48
N LEU A 235 -5.07 -13.18 4.01
CA LEU A 235 -4.53 -13.67 5.28
C LEU A 235 -4.59 -12.62 6.40
N PRO A 236 -4.62 -13.03 7.67
CA PRO A 236 -4.42 -12.11 8.78
C PRO A 236 -2.98 -11.59 8.76
N LEU A 237 -2.83 -10.30 8.50
CA LEU A 237 -1.55 -9.61 8.49
C LEU A 237 -1.23 -8.98 9.84
N VAL A 238 0.06 -9.02 10.19
CA VAL A 238 0.65 -8.43 11.40
C VAL A 238 1.93 -7.69 11.01
N ALA A 239 2.21 -6.57 11.70
CA ALA A 239 3.35 -5.73 11.40
C ALA A 239 4.65 -6.27 12.02
N ALA A 240 5.65 -6.51 11.18
CA ALA A 240 7.06 -6.61 11.57
C ALA A 240 7.68 -5.22 11.59
N SER A 241 8.49 -4.93 12.61
CA SER A 241 9.17 -3.64 12.77
C SER A 241 10.60 -3.91 13.21
N VAL A 242 11.56 -3.68 12.31
CA VAL A 242 12.98 -3.99 12.54
C VAL A 242 13.82 -2.75 12.28
N THR A 243 14.51 -2.26 13.30
CA THR A 243 15.39 -1.10 13.21
C THR A 243 16.81 -1.52 12.86
N PHE A 244 17.39 -0.88 11.86
CA PHE A 244 18.78 -1.04 11.44
C PHE A 244 19.57 0.21 11.78
N SER A 245 20.60 0.06 12.61
CA SER A 245 21.56 1.13 12.89
C SER A 245 22.48 1.37 11.69
N SER A 246 23.21 2.48 11.72
CA SER A 246 24.26 2.78 10.73
C SER A 246 25.32 1.68 10.63
N SER A 247 25.70 1.06 11.76
CA SER A 247 26.67 -0.05 11.79
C SER A 247 26.12 -1.33 11.17
N GLN A 248 24.85 -1.66 11.40
CA GLN A 248 24.18 -2.81 10.78
C GLN A 248 24.01 -2.61 9.27
N ILE A 249 23.63 -1.40 8.83
CA ILE A 249 23.57 -1.06 7.40
C ILE A 249 24.95 -1.20 6.76
N LEU A 250 26.02 -0.73 7.43
CA LEU A 250 27.38 -0.88 6.95
C LEU A 250 27.81 -2.36 6.88
N HIS A 251 27.41 -3.17 7.86
CA HIS A 251 27.63 -4.62 7.83
C HIS A 251 26.95 -5.25 6.61
N LEU A 252 25.69 -4.89 6.30
CA LEU A 252 25.03 -5.38 5.08
C LEU A 252 25.79 -4.98 3.81
N LYS A 253 26.33 -3.75 3.74
CA LYS A 253 27.15 -3.31 2.59
C LYS A 253 28.39 -4.18 2.40
N LYS A 254 29.01 -4.62 3.50
CA LYS A 254 30.19 -5.50 3.47
C LYS A 254 29.88 -6.93 3.01
N GLN A 255 28.62 -7.38 3.07
CA GLN A 255 28.21 -8.69 2.58
C GLN A 255 28.14 -8.79 1.04
N CYS A 256 28.22 -7.67 0.33
CA CYS A 256 28.28 -7.65 -1.12
C CYS A 256 29.66 -8.09 -1.61
N VAL A 257 29.74 -9.28 -2.23
CA VAL A 257 30.98 -9.81 -2.81
C VAL A 257 30.78 -10.14 -4.30
N PRO A 258 31.56 -9.56 -5.24
CA PRO A 258 32.58 -8.53 -5.04
C PRO A 258 31.98 -7.23 -4.46
N SER A 259 32.83 -6.40 -3.86
CA SER A 259 32.37 -5.13 -3.27
C SER A 259 31.73 -4.24 -4.33
N VAL A 260 30.60 -3.62 -3.98
CA VAL A 260 29.89 -2.66 -4.82
C VAL A 260 29.62 -1.38 -4.02
N LYS A 261 29.92 -0.22 -4.62
CA LYS A 261 29.53 1.06 -4.05
C LYS A 261 28.00 1.16 -4.08
N CYS A 262 27.38 1.26 -2.91
CA CYS A 262 25.92 1.30 -2.78
C CYS A 262 25.46 2.20 -1.63
N THR A 263 24.26 2.74 -1.80
CA THR A 263 23.56 3.57 -0.80
C THR A 263 23.00 2.71 0.33
N ALA A 264 22.58 3.33 1.44
CA ALA A 264 21.85 2.62 2.50
C ALA A 264 20.54 2.01 1.97
N PHE A 265 19.83 2.75 1.11
CA PHE A 265 18.62 2.23 0.47
C PHE A 265 18.91 1.00 -0.39
N ASP A 266 19.93 1.04 -1.25
CA ASP A 266 20.25 -0.07 -2.17
C ASP A 266 20.37 -1.40 -1.42
N VAL A 267 21.15 -1.39 -0.34
CA VAL A 267 21.44 -2.60 0.43
C VAL A 267 20.26 -3.02 1.32
N LEU A 268 19.57 -2.06 1.95
CA LEU A 268 18.47 -2.37 2.84
C LEU A 268 17.23 -2.84 2.07
N ALA A 269 16.92 -2.22 0.92
CA ALA A 269 15.86 -2.66 0.02
C ALA A 269 16.13 -4.08 -0.52
N SER A 270 17.38 -4.34 -0.92
CA SER A 270 17.81 -5.67 -1.38
C SER A 270 17.68 -6.73 -0.29
N HIS A 271 18.17 -6.43 0.92
CA HIS A 271 18.07 -7.35 2.07
C HIS A 271 16.62 -7.61 2.45
N THR A 272 15.79 -6.56 2.52
CA THR A 272 14.37 -6.67 2.86
C THR A 272 13.62 -7.50 1.83
N TRP A 273 13.83 -7.23 0.53
CA TRP A 273 13.19 -7.97 -0.55
C TRP A 273 13.55 -9.46 -0.53
N ARG A 274 14.84 -9.79 -0.34
CA ARG A 274 15.29 -11.16 -0.14
C ARG A 274 14.60 -11.82 1.06
N CYS A 275 14.58 -11.14 2.22
CA CYS A 275 13.99 -11.70 3.43
C CYS A 275 12.49 -11.94 3.28
N TRP A 276 11.78 -11.03 2.60
CA TRP A 276 10.37 -11.18 2.27
C TRP A 276 10.10 -12.40 1.39
N VAL A 277 10.86 -12.57 0.29
CA VAL A 277 10.75 -13.74 -0.60
C VAL A 277 11.07 -15.03 0.15
N THR A 278 12.12 -15.02 0.98
CA THR A 278 12.56 -16.21 1.72
C THR A 278 11.55 -16.62 2.79
N ALA A 279 10.98 -15.66 3.53
CA ALA A 279 10.00 -15.92 4.58
C ALA A 279 8.66 -16.46 4.04
N LEU A 280 8.25 -16.02 2.84
CA LEU A 280 7.04 -16.48 2.17
C LEU A 280 7.21 -17.84 1.47
N GLU A 281 8.44 -18.37 1.38
CA GLU A 281 8.73 -19.65 0.73
C GLU A 281 8.17 -19.74 -0.70
N LEU A 282 8.28 -18.64 -1.45
CA LEU A 282 7.73 -18.56 -2.81
C LEU A 282 8.35 -19.63 -3.73
N PRO A 283 7.56 -20.21 -4.67
CA PRO A 283 8.08 -21.19 -5.61
C PRO A 283 9.29 -20.66 -6.38
N CYS A 284 10.33 -21.49 -6.53
CA CYS A 284 11.61 -21.10 -7.14
C CYS A 284 11.49 -20.46 -8.55
N VAL A 285 10.43 -20.81 -9.28
CA VAL A 285 10.16 -20.35 -10.65
C VAL A 285 9.39 -19.03 -10.71
N SER A 286 8.81 -18.58 -9.60
CA SER A 286 8.02 -17.35 -9.54
C SER A 286 8.90 -16.14 -9.84
N SER A 287 8.47 -15.31 -10.79
CA SER A 287 9.02 -13.97 -10.96
C SER A 287 8.45 -13.07 -9.88
N VAL A 288 9.31 -12.30 -9.22
CA VAL A 288 8.96 -11.35 -8.17
C VAL A 288 9.51 -9.99 -8.58
N LYS A 289 8.71 -8.95 -8.38
CA LYS A 289 9.12 -7.56 -8.59
C LYS A 289 9.36 -6.88 -7.26
N LEU A 290 10.40 -6.05 -7.19
CA LEU A 290 10.55 -5.03 -6.17
C LEU A 290 10.26 -3.68 -6.82
N LEU A 291 9.17 -3.06 -6.40
CA LEU A 291 8.80 -1.72 -6.82
C LEU A 291 9.21 -0.72 -5.73
N PHE A 292 9.78 0.40 -6.15
CA PHE A 292 10.04 1.50 -5.24
C PHE A 292 10.02 2.80 -6.00
N SER A 293 9.53 3.81 -5.33
CA SER A 293 9.39 5.19 -5.80
C SER A 293 10.70 5.94 -5.93
N VAL A 294 10.82 6.76 -6.98
CA VAL A 294 12.00 7.59 -7.26
C VAL A 294 11.57 9.04 -7.53
N ASN A 295 12.20 10.01 -6.85
CA ASN A 295 12.00 11.44 -7.14
C ASN A 295 12.32 11.73 -8.60
N VAL A 296 11.40 12.37 -9.33
CA VAL A 296 11.68 12.82 -10.69
C VAL A 296 11.83 14.33 -10.81
N ARG A 297 11.65 15.08 -9.72
CA ARG A 297 11.69 16.56 -9.73
C ARG A 297 13.02 17.12 -10.28
N LYS A 298 14.14 16.48 -9.96
CA LYS A 298 15.50 16.82 -10.44
C LYS A 298 16.00 15.95 -11.60
N LYS A 299 15.12 15.14 -12.21
CA LYS A 299 15.49 14.18 -13.28
C LYS A 299 14.97 14.58 -14.67
N LEU A 300 14.08 15.57 -14.73
CA LEU A 300 13.57 16.10 -15.98
C LEU A 300 14.56 17.13 -16.54
N MET A 301 14.63 17.22 -17.88
CA MET A 301 15.52 18.16 -18.56
C MET A 301 15.24 19.62 -18.18
N ASN A 302 13.96 19.93 -17.94
CA ASN A 302 13.55 21.13 -17.24
C ASN A 302 13.12 20.69 -15.85
N ASP A 303 13.96 20.97 -14.84
CA ASP A 303 13.66 20.65 -13.45
C ASP A 303 12.24 21.10 -13.09
N ILE A 304 11.55 20.27 -12.30
CA ILE A 304 10.26 20.65 -11.75
C ILE A 304 10.49 21.82 -10.76
N PRO A 305 9.70 22.89 -10.81
CA PRO A 305 9.86 24.03 -9.91
C PRO A 305 9.92 23.64 -8.44
N GLU A 306 10.78 24.34 -7.68
CA GLU A 306 10.83 24.18 -6.23
C GLU A 306 9.44 24.46 -5.62
N GLY A 307 9.03 23.61 -4.69
CA GLY A 307 7.70 23.67 -4.09
C GLY A 307 6.57 23.05 -4.92
N TYR A 308 6.86 22.38 -6.05
CA TYR A 308 5.84 21.64 -6.81
C TYR A 308 4.98 20.74 -5.93
N TYR A 309 3.68 21.03 -5.92
CA TYR A 309 2.69 20.39 -5.07
C TYR A 309 1.78 19.45 -5.89
N GLY A 310 2.24 18.21 -5.99
CA GLY A 310 1.65 17.11 -6.76
C GLY A 310 2.49 15.85 -6.57
N ASN A 311 2.16 14.78 -7.30
CA ASN A 311 3.00 13.60 -7.38
C ASN A 311 4.13 13.83 -8.39
N GLY A 312 5.36 13.90 -7.88
CA GLY A 312 6.59 14.09 -8.66
C GLY A 312 7.51 12.88 -8.55
N PHE A 313 6.96 11.67 -8.64
CA PHE A 313 7.71 10.41 -8.60
C PHE A 313 7.22 9.41 -9.65
N VAL A 314 8.08 8.44 -9.99
CA VAL A 314 7.72 7.23 -10.72
C VAL A 314 8.19 6.00 -9.96
N LEU A 315 7.68 4.82 -10.30
CA LEU A 315 8.17 3.56 -9.74
C LEU A 315 9.33 3.03 -10.58
N ALA A 316 10.43 2.70 -9.90
CA ALA A 316 11.45 1.79 -10.39
C ALA A 316 10.98 0.34 -10.18
N CYS A 317 11.44 -0.56 -11.04
CA CYS A 317 11.14 -1.98 -10.96
C CYS A 317 12.42 -2.81 -11.10
N ALA A 318 12.79 -3.51 -10.03
CA ALA A 318 13.73 -4.62 -10.09
C ALA A 318 12.95 -5.93 -10.18
N GLU A 319 13.38 -6.87 -11.01
CA GLU A 319 12.68 -8.15 -11.20
C GLU A 319 13.70 -9.30 -11.13
N ALA A 320 13.33 -10.38 -10.43
CA ALA A 320 14.13 -11.59 -10.32
C ALA A 320 13.26 -12.81 -10.03
N LYS A 321 13.79 -14.01 -10.28
CA LYS A 321 13.15 -15.25 -9.83
C LYS A 321 13.40 -15.44 -8.35
N ALA A 322 12.42 -16.02 -7.64
CA ALA A 322 12.52 -16.27 -6.20
C ALA A 322 13.81 -17.01 -5.81
N LYS A 323 14.23 -18.02 -6.59
CA LYS A 323 15.47 -18.76 -6.35
C LYS A 323 16.74 -17.89 -6.37
N ASP A 324 16.77 -16.87 -7.22
CA ASP A 324 17.96 -16.03 -7.44
C ASP A 324 18.09 -15.01 -6.29
N LEU A 325 16.98 -14.69 -5.61
CA LEU A 325 16.94 -13.81 -4.45
C LEU A 325 17.36 -14.51 -3.15
N THR A 326 17.22 -15.83 -3.05
CA THR A 326 17.55 -16.58 -1.82
C THR A 326 19.06 -16.79 -1.56
N SER A 327 19.92 -16.23 -2.41
CA SER A 327 21.38 -16.26 -2.22
C SER A 327 21.82 -15.49 -0.96
N PRO A 328 22.79 -16.01 -0.17
CA PRO A 328 23.32 -15.28 0.98
C PRO A 328 24.06 -14.01 0.59
N ASN A 329 24.63 -13.94 -0.62
CA ASN A 329 25.32 -12.76 -1.12
C ASN A 329 24.31 -11.73 -1.66
N LEU A 330 24.39 -10.49 -1.17
CA LEU A 330 23.50 -9.40 -1.59
C LEU A 330 23.89 -8.73 -2.91
N HIS A 331 25.10 -8.99 -3.41
CA HIS A 331 25.67 -8.27 -4.56
C HIS A 331 24.71 -8.16 -5.76
N ASP A 332 24.18 -9.30 -6.22
CA ASP A 332 23.35 -9.32 -7.43
C ASP A 332 22.01 -8.62 -7.22
N CYS A 333 21.41 -8.78 -6.03
CA CYS A 333 20.19 -8.08 -5.65
C CYS A 333 20.40 -6.55 -5.60
N VAL A 334 21.54 -6.11 -5.03
CA VAL A 334 21.93 -4.68 -5.02
C VAL A 334 22.10 -4.16 -6.44
N LYS A 335 22.73 -4.94 -7.34
CA LYS A 335 22.87 -4.55 -8.74
C LYS A 335 21.53 -4.41 -9.46
N LEU A 336 20.54 -5.26 -9.15
CA LEU A 336 19.19 -5.12 -9.70
C LEU A 336 18.52 -3.82 -9.24
N VAL A 337 18.61 -3.49 -7.95
CA VAL A 337 18.07 -2.23 -7.40
C VAL A 337 18.75 -1.02 -8.03
N GLN A 338 20.08 -1.03 -8.15
CA GLN A 338 20.85 0.05 -8.78
C GLN A 338 20.50 0.20 -10.26
N HIS A 339 20.35 -0.91 -10.98
CA HIS A 339 19.94 -0.88 -12.38
C HIS A 339 18.54 -0.25 -12.52
N ALA A 340 17.57 -0.69 -11.72
CA ALA A 340 16.21 -0.15 -11.71
C ALA A 340 16.17 1.37 -11.41
N LYS A 341 17.09 1.90 -10.61
CA LYS A 341 17.25 3.36 -10.42
C LYS A 341 17.87 4.04 -11.63
N SER A 342 18.89 3.43 -12.22
CA SER A 342 19.70 4.04 -13.29
C SER A 342 18.92 4.25 -14.60
N VAL A 343 17.88 3.44 -14.85
CA VAL A 343 17.04 3.56 -16.05
C VAL A 343 16.08 4.76 -15.99
N ILE A 344 15.85 5.33 -14.80
CA ILE A 344 14.94 6.47 -14.61
C ILE A 344 15.67 7.77 -14.96
N ASN A 345 15.50 8.18 -16.21
CA ASN A 345 15.95 9.43 -16.80
C ASN A 345 14.74 10.25 -17.33
N ASP A 346 15.01 11.44 -17.90
CA ASP A 346 13.98 12.32 -18.47
C ASP A 346 13.06 11.62 -19.49
N GLU A 347 13.63 10.82 -20.39
CA GLU A 347 12.89 10.08 -21.43
C GLU A 347 11.96 9.01 -20.82
N TYR A 348 12.46 8.26 -19.82
CA TYR A 348 11.65 7.28 -19.08
C TYR A 348 10.44 7.95 -18.43
N VAL A 349 10.64 9.08 -17.74
CA VAL A 349 9.56 9.79 -17.05
C VAL A 349 8.52 10.30 -18.04
N LYS A 350 8.94 10.91 -19.15
CA LYS A 350 8.04 11.35 -20.23
C LYS A 350 7.25 10.18 -20.82
N SER A 351 7.92 9.05 -21.07
CA SER A 351 7.26 7.85 -21.57
C SER A 351 6.23 7.29 -20.61
N VAL A 352 6.47 7.32 -19.30
CA VAL A 352 5.49 6.92 -18.28
C VAL A 352 4.28 7.86 -18.29
N VAL A 353 4.52 9.18 -18.31
CA VAL A 353 3.44 10.19 -18.37
C VAL A 353 2.56 9.99 -19.61
N ASP A 354 3.17 9.75 -20.77
CA ASP A 354 2.45 9.49 -22.03
C ASP A 354 1.73 8.13 -22.01
N MET A 355 2.32 7.07 -21.44
CA MET A 355 1.67 5.77 -21.30
C MET A 355 0.41 5.82 -20.42
N LEU A 356 0.44 6.64 -19.37
CA LEU A 356 -0.69 6.83 -18.44
C LEU A 356 -1.85 7.66 -19.03
N GLU A 357 -1.73 8.15 -20.28
CA GLU A 357 -2.89 8.61 -21.05
C GLU A 357 -3.84 7.43 -21.35
N ASP A 358 -3.31 6.22 -21.56
CA ASP A 358 -4.13 5.01 -21.67
C ASP A 358 -4.62 4.59 -20.28
N LYS A 359 -5.90 4.88 -19.98
CA LYS A 359 -6.54 4.58 -18.69
C LYS A 359 -6.79 3.08 -18.43
N SER A 360 -6.52 2.23 -19.41
CA SER A 360 -6.47 0.77 -19.23
C SER A 360 -5.14 0.29 -18.65
N THR A 361 -4.11 1.13 -18.68
CA THR A 361 -2.81 0.89 -18.05
C THR A 361 -2.94 0.94 -16.53
N MET A 362 -2.41 -0.07 -15.87
CA MET A 362 -2.44 -0.21 -14.42
C MET A 362 -1.08 -0.64 -13.90
N THR A 363 -0.72 -0.20 -12.71
CA THR A 363 0.46 -0.73 -12.00
C THR A 363 0.23 -2.21 -11.71
N ASP A 364 1.18 -3.04 -12.13
CA ASP A 364 1.15 -4.47 -11.85
C ASP A 364 1.67 -4.73 -10.43
N LEU A 365 0.73 -4.98 -9.53
CA LEU A 365 1.01 -5.30 -8.12
C LEU A 365 0.96 -6.80 -7.83
N SER A 366 0.65 -7.65 -8.82
CA SER A 366 0.34 -9.08 -8.62
C SER A 366 1.48 -9.85 -7.93
N THR A 367 2.73 -9.60 -8.33
CA THR A 367 3.93 -10.26 -7.81
C THR A 367 4.93 -9.26 -7.22
N SER A 368 4.41 -8.10 -6.80
CA SER A 368 5.22 -6.94 -6.43
C SER A 368 5.33 -6.78 -4.91
N PHE A 369 6.56 -6.68 -4.42
CA PHE A 369 6.88 -6.13 -3.11
C PHE A 369 7.17 -4.65 -3.29
N VAL A 370 6.45 -3.76 -2.59
CA VAL A 370 6.63 -2.32 -2.76
C VAL A 370 7.24 -1.69 -1.52
N ILE A 371 8.33 -0.95 -1.73
CA ILE A 371 9.02 -0.20 -0.69
C ILE A 371 8.79 1.29 -0.90
N SER A 372 8.37 1.93 0.19
CA SER A 372 8.26 3.37 0.33
C SER A 372 9.29 3.87 1.34
N GLN A 373 10.03 4.92 0.99
CA GLN A 373 10.96 5.55 1.94
C GLN A 373 10.36 6.80 2.57
N TRP A 374 10.20 6.76 3.89
CA TRP A 374 9.79 7.90 4.70
C TRP A 374 10.99 8.52 5.45
N SER A 375 12.07 7.75 5.61
CA SER A 375 13.22 8.10 6.45
C SER A 375 14.02 9.31 6.01
N LYS A 376 13.69 9.90 4.85
CA LYS A 376 14.37 11.08 4.29
C LYS A 376 13.37 12.20 3.95
N LEU A 377 12.14 12.12 4.45
CA LEU A 377 11.10 13.11 4.21
C LEU A 377 11.11 14.27 5.22
N GLY A 378 11.85 14.12 6.33
CA GLY A 378 11.83 15.11 7.42
C GLY A 378 10.49 15.16 8.16
N LEU A 379 9.68 14.09 8.09
CA LEU A 379 8.39 14.03 8.78
C LEU A 379 8.58 14.04 10.31
N GLU A 380 9.68 13.45 10.80
CA GLU A 380 10.10 13.44 12.20
C GLU A 380 10.50 14.82 12.74
N ASP A 381 10.65 15.82 11.87
CA ASP A 381 11.10 17.17 12.23
C ASP A 381 9.97 18.19 12.36
N VAL A 382 8.71 17.79 12.14
CA VAL A 382 7.55 18.69 12.18
C VAL A 382 7.34 19.25 13.60
N ASP A 383 7.57 20.55 13.81
CA ASP A 383 7.48 21.21 15.12
C ASP A 383 6.44 22.32 15.12
N PHE A 384 5.32 22.08 15.80
CA PHE A 384 4.22 23.03 15.92
C PHE A 384 4.45 24.13 16.99
N GLY A 385 5.67 24.24 17.53
CA GLY A 385 6.09 25.27 18.49
C GLY A 385 6.18 24.80 19.94
N GLN A 386 5.96 23.50 20.19
CA GLN A 386 6.08 22.87 21.51
C GLN A 386 7.07 21.70 21.50
N GLY A 387 7.93 21.64 20.49
CA GLY A 387 8.93 20.60 20.29
C GLY A 387 8.52 19.59 19.22
N LYS A 388 9.53 18.95 18.63
CA LYS A 388 9.41 17.86 17.64
C LYS A 388 8.65 16.64 18.20
N PRO A 389 8.06 15.80 17.33
CA PRO A 389 7.43 14.56 17.76
C PRO A 389 8.42 13.62 18.44
N ILE A 390 7.91 12.83 19.38
CA ILE A 390 8.62 11.72 20.02
C ILE A 390 8.26 10.36 19.43
N HIS A 391 7.27 10.32 18.54
CA HIS A 391 6.97 9.19 17.65
C HIS A 391 6.43 9.71 16.31
N MET A 392 6.86 9.10 15.20
CA MET A 392 6.35 9.36 13.85
C MET A 392 6.26 8.03 13.12
N GLY A 393 5.11 7.76 12.51
CA GLY A 393 4.87 6.55 11.74
C GLY A 393 3.53 6.60 11.04
N PRO A 394 3.11 5.50 10.39
CA PRO A 394 1.78 5.42 9.82
C PRO A 394 0.74 5.09 10.91
N VAL A 395 -0.52 5.42 10.67
CA VAL A 395 -1.63 4.98 11.54
C VAL A 395 -1.82 3.46 11.45
N VAL A 396 -1.55 2.86 10.29
CA VAL A 396 -1.68 1.41 10.04
C VAL A 396 -0.52 0.90 9.20
N SER A 397 -0.24 -0.39 9.26
CA SER A 397 0.58 -1.07 8.25
C SER A 397 -0.27 -2.22 7.76
N ASP A 398 -0.56 -2.27 6.45
CA ASP A 398 -1.40 -3.33 5.90
C ASP A 398 -0.70 -4.12 4.79
N ILE A 399 -0.04 -3.50 3.80
CA ILE A 399 0.56 -4.26 2.66
C ILE A 399 1.94 -3.76 2.25
N TYR A 400 2.19 -2.45 2.32
CA TYR A 400 3.43 -1.87 1.83
C TYR A 400 4.53 -1.86 2.89
N CYS A 401 5.77 -1.97 2.42
CA CYS A 401 6.94 -1.86 3.27
C CYS A 401 7.35 -0.38 3.37
N LEU A 402 7.41 0.14 4.59
CA LEU A 402 7.84 1.50 4.88
C LEU A 402 9.23 1.49 5.50
N PHE A 403 10.13 2.32 4.96
CA PHE A 403 11.39 2.66 5.61
C PHE A 403 11.19 3.95 6.39
N LEU A 404 10.96 3.84 7.69
CA LEU A 404 10.68 4.94 8.59
C LEU A 404 11.98 5.53 9.17
N PRO A 405 12.01 6.84 9.46
CA PRO A 405 13.12 7.43 10.20
C PRO A 405 13.11 6.95 11.65
N VAL A 406 14.28 7.02 12.28
CA VAL A 406 14.42 6.78 13.72
C VAL A 406 14.61 8.13 14.40
N ILE A 407 13.71 8.45 15.33
CA ILE A 407 13.75 9.74 16.03
C ILE A 407 15.07 9.85 16.81
N ARG A 408 15.80 10.94 16.55
CA ARG A 408 17.14 11.26 17.09
C ARG A 408 18.29 10.39 16.55
N ASP A 409 18.05 9.55 15.55
CA ASP A 409 19.09 8.81 14.83
C ASP A 409 18.85 8.88 13.31
N PRO A 410 19.34 9.94 12.62
CA PRO A 410 19.06 10.17 11.20
C PRO A 410 19.72 9.16 10.24
N GLU A 411 20.66 8.36 10.76
CA GLU A 411 21.38 7.34 10.00
C GLU A 411 20.77 5.94 10.18
N ALA A 412 19.93 5.75 11.20
CA ALA A 412 19.17 4.53 11.38
C ALA A 412 17.84 4.55 10.61
N VAL A 413 17.38 3.36 10.23
CA VAL A 413 16.14 3.16 9.48
C VAL A 413 15.34 2.03 10.10
N THR A 414 14.05 2.25 10.34
CA THR A 414 13.12 1.21 10.74
C THR A 414 12.40 0.67 9.51
N VAL A 415 12.51 -0.64 9.28
CA VAL A 415 11.75 -1.37 8.26
C VAL A 415 10.45 -1.85 8.89
N LEU A 416 9.32 -1.31 8.42
CA LEU A 416 7.97 -1.68 8.83
C LEU A 416 7.27 -2.37 7.66
N VAL A 417 6.86 -3.63 7.84
CA VAL A 417 6.16 -4.40 6.81
C VAL A 417 5.12 -5.30 7.43
N SER A 418 3.98 -5.44 6.77
CA SER A 418 2.93 -6.37 7.18
C SER A 418 3.14 -7.73 6.53
N MET A 419 3.19 -8.76 7.36
CA MET A 419 3.41 -10.16 6.97
C MET A 419 2.25 -11.03 7.47
N PRO A 420 1.95 -12.15 6.80
CA PRO A 420 1.08 -13.17 7.37
C PRO A 420 1.58 -13.59 8.75
N GLU A 421 0.66 -13.75 9.70
CA GLU A 421 0.99 -14.19 11.06
C GLU A 421 1.79 -15.49 11.09
N SER A 422 1.60 -16.37 10.10
CA SER A 422 2.34 -17.62 9.95
C SER A 422 3.78 -17.48 9.48
N THR A 423 4.18 -16.33 8.93
CA THR A 423 5.52 -16.11 8.34
C THR A 423 6.30 -14.95 8.95
N ILE A 424 5.69 -14.16 9.85
CA ILE A 424 6.32 -13.00 10.48
C ILE A 424 7.62 -13.37 11.23
N ASP A 425 7.62 -14.43 12.03
CA ASP A 425 8.81 -14.85 12.80
C ASP A 425 9.97 -15.23 11.87
N LYS A 426 9.67 -15.89 10.75
CA LYS A 426 10.68 -16.22 9.72
C LYS A 426 11.24 -14.94 9.12
N PHE A 427 10.38 -13.98 8.81
CA PHE A 427 10.79 -12.70 8.25
C PHE A 427 11.70 -11.93 9.22
N GLU A 428 11.28 -11.75 10.48
CA GLU A 428 12.07 -11.05 11.50
C GLU A 428 13.41 -11.76 11.75
N TYR A 429 13.42 -13.09 11.78
CA TYR A 429 14.65 -13.88 11.84
C TYR A 429 15.57 -13.61 10.64
N TYR A 430 15.10 -13.70 9.40
CA TYR A 430 15.97 -13.46 8.24
C TYR A 430 16.48 -12.02 8.16
N MET A 431 15.68 -11.06 8.62
CA MET A 431 16.07 -9.65 8.69
C MET A 431 17.23 -9.42 9.66
N THR A 432 17.29 -10.16 10.77
CA THR A 432 18.22 -9.93 11.89
C THR A 432 19.36 -10.95 11.99
N LYS A 433 19.22 -12.14 11.39
CA LYS A 433 20.17 -13.26 11.45
C LYS A 433 21.63 -12.87 11.16
N ALA A 434 21.84 -11.90 10.28
CA ALA A 434 23.18 -11.40 9.94
C ALA A 434 23.93 -10.82 11.15
N PHE A 435 23.22 -10.38 12.18
CA PHE A 435 23.76 -9.65 13.33
C PHE A 435 23.76 -10.47 14.63
N GLU A 436 22.91 -11.50 14.74
CA GLU A 436 22.83 -12.37 15.94
C GLU A 436 24.12 -13.17 16.22
N MET A 437 24.97 -13.35 15.19
CA MET A 437 26.26 -14.04 15.36
C MET A 437 27.34 -13.14 16.00
N GLU A 438 27.19 -11.82 15.97
CA GLU A 438 28.16 -10.87 16.54
C GLU A 438 27.91 -10.63 18.04
N GLU A 439 26.65 -10.52 18.49
CA GLU A 439 26.33 -10.32 19.92
C GLU A 439 26.76 -11.51 20.81
N ASN A 440 26.70 -12.74 20.27
CA ASN A 440 27.22 -13.93 20.94
C ASN A 440 28.75 -14.08 20.88
N GLY A 441 29.41 -13.32 19.99
CA GLY A 441 30.87 -13.25 19.88
C GLY A 441 31.49 -12.29 20.89
N ASP A 442 30.83 -11.16 21.16
CA ASP A 442 31.30 -10.15 22.12
C ASP A 442 31.08 -10.53 23.59
N ALA A 443 30.10 -11.38 23.88
CA ALA A 443 29.95 -12.00 25.20
C ALA A 443 31.07 -13.01 25.54
N LYS A 444 31.88 -13.43 24.56
CA LYS A 444 33.03 -14.33 24.75
C LYS A 444 34.39 -13.66 24.57
N SER A 445 34.46 -12.43 24.05
CA SER A 445 35.71 -11.70 23.82
C SER A 445 36.08 -10.70 24.94
N THR A 446 35.16 -10.38 25.85
CA THR A 446 35.37 -9.39 26.94
C THR A 446 36.08 -9.94 28.19
N ARG A 447 36.87 -11.00 28.05
CA ARG A 447 37.89 -11.42 29.04
C ARG A 447 39.27 -11.49 28.39
N GLY A 448 39.85 -10.31 28.11
CA GLY A 448 41.27 -10.20 27.83
C GLY A 448 41.60 -9.23 26.70
N ALA A 449 41.57 -7.93 26.98
CA ALA A 449 42.49 -6.94 26.40
C ALA A 449 42.18 -5.56 27.00
N GLU A 450 42.72 -5.30 28.19
CA GLU A 450 43.03 -3.92 28.59
C GLU A 450 44.35 -3.51 27.94
N ASN A 451 44.44 -2.23 27.60
CA ASN A 451 45.59 -1.47 27.09
C ASN A 451 45.88 -1.57 25.59
N LEU A 452 45.49 -0.52 24.86
CA LEU A 452 46.41 0.32 24.07
C LEU A 452 45.72 1.64 23.69
N GLN A 453 46.43 2.73 23.91
CA GLN A 453 45.98 4.12 23.77
C GLN A 453 46.53 4.73 22.47
N MET A 454 45.66 5.51 21.82
CA MET A 454 45.85 6.58 20.82
C MET A 454 46.61 6.28 19.50
N ASP A 455 45.96 6.61 18.38
CA ASP A 455 46.30 7.85 17.68
C ASP A 455 45.23 8.28 16.67
N ALA A 456 45.03 9.59 16.61
CA ALA A 456 44.17 10.29 15.67
C ALA A 456 44.88 10.49 14.33
N LEU A 457 44.16 10.30 13.22
CA LEU A 457 44.47 10.94 11.94
C LEU A 457 43.17 11.10 11.17
N GLY A 458 42.77 12.36 11.02
CA GLY A 458 41.68 12.75 10.16
C GLY A 458 42.10 12.72 8.69
N THR A 459 41.17 12.31 7.84
CA THR A 459 41.04 12.79 6.47
C THR A 459 39.56 12.95 6.22
N GLY A 460 39.14 14.20 6.01
CA GLY A 460 37.78 14.52 5.64
C GLY A 460 37.45 13.93 4.28
N GLU A 461 36.42 13.09 4.24
CA GLU A 461 35.70 12.81 3.02
C GLU A 461 34.43 13.65 3.04
N THR A 462 34.41 14.66 2.16
CA THR A 462 33.19 15.33 1.73
C THR A 462 32.29 14.29 1.07
N ASN A 463 31.30 13.80 1.81
CA ASN A 463 30.22 13.00 1.25
C ASN A 463 29.40 13.88 0.30
N VAL A 464 29.62 13.66 -0.99
CA VAL A 464 28.71 14.09 -2.05
C VAL A 464 27.39 13.35 -1.79
N PHE A 465 26.37 14.10 -1.38
CA PHE A 465 25.01 13.63 -1.24
C PHE A 465 24.52 13.15 -2.63
N ASP A 466 24.16 11.88 -2.72
CA ASP A 466 23.50 11.34 -3.91
C ASP A 466 22.00 11.66 -3.79
N ASP A 467 21.56 12.66 -4.56
CA ASP A 467 20.21 13.23 -4.62
C ASP A 467 19.19 12.25 -5.25
N THR A 468 19.13 11.01 -4.76
CA THR A 468 18.00 10.12 -5.02
C THR A 468 17.16 9.99 -3.76
N GLU A 469 16.10 10.80 -3.70
CA GLU A 469 15.06 10.69 -2.68
C GLU A 469 13.97 9.73 -3.19
N PHE A 470 13.43 8.91 -2.29
CA PHE A 470 12.45 7.85 -2.56
C PHE A 470 11.14 8.16 -1.80
N PHE A 471 9.95 7.87 -2.35
CA PHE A 471 8.64 8.29 -1.80
C PHE A 471 7.45 7.32 -1.93
N LEU A 472 6.82 6.98 -0.80
CA LEU A 472 5.37 6.73 -0.69
C LEU A 472 4.62 5.96 -1.80
N VAL A 473 4.41 4.68 -1.50
CA VAL A 473 3.28 3.89 -1.99
C VAL A 473 2.62 3.33 -0.73
N GLU A 474 1.41 3.77 -0.43
CA GLU A 474 0.58 3.18 0.64
C GLU A 474 -0.80 2.78 0.07
N GLU A 475 -1.64 2.13 0.87
CA GLU A 475 -3.02 1.64 0.69
C GLU A 475 -3.68 1.43 -0.71
N LEU A 476 -4.19 0.22 -0.96
CA LEU A 476 -5.38 -0.01 -1.79
C LEU A 476 -6.51 -0.51 -0.89
N SER A 477 -7.49 0.34 -0.61
CA SER A 477 -8.77 -0.10 -0.03
C SER A 477 -9.77 -0.27 -1.17
N LEU A 478 -9.84 -1.48 -1.74
CA LEU A 478 -10.93 -1.83 -2.67
C LEU A 478 -12.22 -2.01 -1.87
N GLY A 479 -13.03 -0.96 -1.85
CA GLY A 479 -14.44 -1.08 -1.49
C GLY A 479 -15.10 -2.08 -2.44
N ARG A 480 -15.68 -3.15 -1.89
CA ARG A 480 -16.58 -4.01 -2.65
C ARG A 480 -17.82 -3.18 -3.01
N GLU A 481 -17.98 -2.86 -4.29
CA GLU A 481 -19.29 -2.53 -4.84
C GLU A 481 -20.17 -3.79 -4.74
N VAL A 482 -20.92 -3.91 -3.64
CA VAL A 482 -22.06 -4.81 -3.60
C VAL A 482 -23.21 -4.04 -4.23
N GLY A 483 -23.53 -4.38 -5.48
CA GLY A 483 -24.73 -3.90 -6.15
C GLY A 483 -25.96 -4.18 -5.28
N GLY A 484 -26.53 -3.13 -4.71
CA GLY A 484 -27.78 -3.19 -3.98
C GLY A 484 -28.94 -3.34 -4.95
N LEU A 485 -29.54 -4.53 -4.96
CA LEU A 485 -30.96 -4.66 -5.30
C LEU A 485 -31.75 -4.06 -4.14
N SER A 486 -32.55 -3.04 -4.47
CA SER A 486 -33.49 -2.43 -3.55
C SER A 486 -34.44 -3.48 -2.99
N SER A 487 -34.58 -3.52 -1.67
CA SER A 487 -35.75 -4.12 -1.03
C SER A 487 -36.51 -3.03 -0.30
N SER A 488 -37.45 -2.43 -1.03
CA SER A 488 -38.55 -1.67 -0.45
C SER A 488 -39.34 -2.61 0.44
N THR A 489 -39.40 -2.28 1.73
CA THR A 489 -40.26 -2.98 2.69
C THR A 489 -41.67 -2.43 2.53
N GLU A 490 -42.51 -3.12 1.75
CA GLU A 490 -43.96 -2.95 1.82
C GLU A 490 -44.60 -4.17 2.48
N LEU A 491 -45.22 -3.92 3.63
CA LEU A 491 -46.12 -4.82 4.33
C LEU A 491 -47.38 -5.04 3.49
N LEU A 492 -47.56 -6.24 2.93
CA LEU A 492 -48.89 -6.74 2.58
C LEU A 492 -49.00 -8.22 2.98
N SER A 493 -49.96 -8.46 3.89
CA SER A 493 -50.37 -9.78 4.32
C SER A 493 -51.13 -10.53 3.21
N TYR A 494 -51.19 -11.86 3.38
CA TYR A 494 -52.30 -12.78 3.11
C TYR A 494 -52.06 -13.94 2.11
N LYS A 495 -52.19 -15.14 2.70
CA LYS A 495 -52.82 -16.41 2.24
C LYS A 495 -52.27 -17.23 1.07
N SER A 496 -51.80 -18.42 1.48
CA SER A 496 -52.15 -19.77 0.98
C SER A 496 -52.62 -19.93 -0.47
N GLY A 497 -51.89 -20.74 -1.23
CA GLY A 497 -52.43 -21.34 -2.46
C GLY A 497 -51.38 -22.14 -3.21
N ASN A 498 -51.65 -23.44 -3.36
CA ASN A 498 -50.88 -24.38 -4.16
C ASN A 498 -50.67 -23.88 -5.59
N ILE A 499 -49.48 -24.07 -6.16
CA ILE A 499 -49.28 -24.01 -7.61
C ILE A 499 -49.00 -25.42 -8.12
N VAL A 500 -50.00 -25.89 -8.85
CA VAL A 500 -50.06 -27.02 -9.74
C VAL A 500 -49.19 -26.72 -10.97
N ILE A 501 -48.44 -27.72 -11.42
CA ILE A 501 -47.74 -27.72 -12.71
C ILE A 501 -48.79 -27.83 -13.83
N ASP A 502 -48.74 -26.94 -14.82
CA ASP A 502 -49.21 -27.33 -16.16
C ASP A 502 -48.41 -26.65 -17.28
N HIS A 503 -48.12 -27.48 -18.29
CA HIS A 503 -47.46 -27.17 -19.55
C HIS A 503 -48.52 -26.93 -20.62
N THR A 504 -48.37 -25.90 -21.47
CA THR A 504 -48.75 -25.91 -22.91
C THR A 504 -48.43 -24.54 -23.54
N LYS A 505 -47.47 -24.47 -24.47
CA LYS A 505 -47.61 -24.50 -25.95
C LYS A 505 -48.33 -23.30 -26.61
N ASN A 506 -47.56 -22.66 -27.49
CA ASN A 506 -47.92 -22.10 -28.81
C ASN A 506 -48.82 -20.86 -28.88
N ASN A 507 -48.32 -19.76 -29.47
CA ASN A 507 -48.27 -19.49 -30.93
C ASN A 507 -48.44 -17.99 -31.30
N LYS A 508 -47.68 -17.60 -32.35
CA LYS A 508 -47.96 -16.61 -33.42
C LYS A 508 -47.97 -15.10 -33.08
N GLN A 509 -47.03 -14.32 -33.66
CA GLN A 509 -47.08 -13.55 -34.94
C GLN A 509 -47.05 -12.05 -34.58
N ARG A 510 -46.41 -11.07 -35.22
CA ARG A 510 -45.91 -10.70 -36.57
C ARG A 510 -44.91 -9.53 -36.30
N GLY A 511 -43.99 -9.09 -37.16
CA GLY A 511 -43.62 -9.42 -38.53
C GLY A 511 -42.51 -8.47 -39.03
N MET A 512 -41.96 -8.81 -40.21
CA MET A 512 -41.27 -7.96 -41.23
C MET A 512 -39.98 -7.19 -40.79
N SER A 513 -38.85 -7.21 -41.50
CA SER A 513 -38.58 -7.29 -42.95
C SER A 513 -37.07 -7.46 -43.23
N ARG A 514 -36.71 -8.30 -44.23
CA ARG A 514 -35.62 -8.20 -45.27
C ARG A 514 -34.16 -7.98 -44.82
N ASP A 515 -33.09 -8.58 -45.40
CA ASP A 515 -32.87 -9.19 -46.72
C ASP A 515 -31.48 -9.93 -46.77
N LEU A 516 -31.31 -10.85 -47.74
CA LEU A 516 -30.07 -11.40 -48.38
C LEU A 516 -29.30 -12.54 -47.65
N SER A 517 -29.47 -13.82 -48.05
CA SER A 517 -28.71 -14.62 -49.07
C SER A 517 -27.35 -15.12 -48.56
N SER A 518 -26.84 -16.33 -48.74
CA SER A 518 -27.14 -17.60 -49.45
C SER A 518 -25.98 -18.55 -49.05
N GLY A 519 -26.18 -19.81 -48.68
CA GLY A 519 -26.12 -20.94 -49.62
C GLY A 519 -25.49 -22.19 -48.96
N ASP A 520 -26.12 -23.33 -49.25
CA ASP A 520 -25.63 -24.74 -49.31
C ASP A 520 -24.97 -25.38 -48.06
N GLY A 521 -25.27 -26.62 -47.64
CA GLY A 521 -26.08 -27.71 -48.15
C GLY A 521 -25.57 -29.06 -47.58
N GLN A 522 -26.47 -30.04 -47.43
CA GLN A 522 -26.30 -31.50 -47.24
C GLN A 522 -26.30 -32.17 -45.84
N ASP A 523 -27.49 -32.68 -45.47
CA ASP A 523 -27.89 -34.10 -45.27
C ASP A 523 -27.08 -35.09 -44.37
N VAL A 524 -27.63 -35.39 -43.15
CA VAL A 524 -28.35 -36.64 -42.69
C VAL A 524 -27.69 -38.04 -42.92
N PRO A 525 -27.92 -39.16 -42.14
CA PRO A 525 -28.69 -39.43 -40.89
C PRO A 525 -28.00 -40.30 -39.77
N GLU A 526 -28.71 -40.40 -38.63
CA GLU A 526 -28.98 -41.58 -37.74
C GLU A 526 -27.87 -42.55 -37.28
N SER A 527 -27.77 -42.76 -35.95
CA SER A 527 -28.37 -43.95 -35.32
C SER A 527 -28.19 -43.96 -33.80
N SER A 528 -29.29 -44.33 -33.14
CA SER A 528 -29.41 -44.65 -31.73
C SER A 528 -28.82 -46.03 -31.41
N ALA A 529 -28.07 -46.14 -30.32
CA ALA A 529 -27.91 -47.41 -29.60
C ALA A 529 -27.69 -47.15 -28.11
N THR A 530 -28.77 -47.30 -27.34
CA THR A 530 -28.73 -47.54 -25.90
C THR A 530 -28.20 -48.96 -25.66
N SER A 531 -27.15 -49.09 -24.84
CA SER A 531 -26.85 -50.35 -24.17
C SER A 531 -26.46 -50.08 -22.72
N SER A 532 -27.29 -50.61 -21.84
CA SER A 532 -27.13 -50.69 -20.40
C SER A 532 -26.16 -51.82 -20.06
N ILE A 533 -25.10 -51.51 -19.32
CA ILE A 533 -24.22 -52.51 -18.73
C ILE A 533 -24.13 -52.27 -17.21
N LEU A 534 -24.42 -53.37 -16.50
CA LEU A 534 -24.46 -53.53 -15.06
C LEU A 534 -23.09 -53.25 -14.39
N LEU A 535 -23.15 -52.58 -13.25
CA LEU A 535 -22.07 -52.49 -12.25
C LEU A 535 -21.86 -53.83 -11.53
N PRO A 536 -20.62 -54.15 -11.10
CA PRO A 536 -20.38 -54.89 -9.88
C PRO A 536 -20.01 -53.95 -8.71
N ARG A 537 -20.57 -54.25 -7.55
CA ARG A 537 -20.33 -53.64 -6.23
C ARG A 537 -18.98 -54.06 -5.63
N THR A 538 -18.64 -53.36 -4.54
CA THR A 538 -17.68 -53.64 -3.44
C THR A 538 -16.34 -52.87 -3.59
N HIS A 539 -15.89 -52.06 -2.64
CA HIS A 539 -15.73 -52.33 -1.20
C HIS A 539 -15.92 -51.07 -0.33
N ASP A 540 -16.34 -51.30 0.92
CA ASP A 540 -16.31 -50.39 2.06
C ASP A 540 -14.93 -49.74 2.27
N VAL A 541 -14.91 -48.42 2.50
CA VAL A 541 -13.77 -47.74 3.12
C VAL A 541 -14.23 -47.11 4.43
N ARG A 542 -13.77 -47.71 5.54
CA ARG A 542 -13.80 -47.11 6.89
C ARG A 542 -12.82 -45.95 6.94
N LEU A 543 -13.30 -44.72 7.15
CA LEU A 543 -12.47 -43.58 7.53
C LEU A 543 -12.06 -43.72 9.00
N SER A 544 -10.76 -43.89 9.23
CA SER A 544 -10.15 -43.83 10.56
C SER A 544 -9.56 -42.42 10.74
N VAL A 545 -10.04 -41.68 11.73
CA VAL A 545 -9.49 -40.38 12.12
C VAL A 545 -8.28 -40.63 13.03
N PHE A 546 -7.08 -40.20 12.62
CA PHE A 546 -5.92 -40.18 13.51
C PHE A 546 -5.55 -38.74 13.86
N GLY A 547 -5.57 -38.45 15.16
CA GLY A 547 -5.05 -37.22 15.77
C GLY A 547 -3.52 -37.21 15.86
N ALA A 548 -2.98 -36.00 15.93
CA ALA A 548 -1.57 -35.63 15.82
C ALA A 548 -0.58 -36.42 16.71
N ARG A 549 0.59 -36.78 16.13
CA ARG A 549 1.96 -36.68 16.69
C ARG A 549 3.00 -37.24 15.69
N ASP A 550 4.19 -36.64 15.69
CA ASP A 550 5.33 -36.80 14.76
C ASP A 550 5.70 -38.23 14.34
N VAL A 551 6.03 -38.46 13.04
CA VAL A 551 7.14 -39.31 12.53
C VAL A 551 7.47 -38.96 11.07
N TYR A 552 8.76 -38.70 10.79
CA TYR A 552 9.39 -38.64 9.45
C TYR A 552 9.41 -40.00 8.73
N ARG A 553 9.13 -40.05 7.41
CA ARG A 553 9.96 -40.72 6.37
C ARG A 553 9.29 -40.67 4.99
N GLY A 554 10.10 -40.40 3.97
CA GLY A 554 9.67 -40.12 2.62
C GLY A 554 9.11 -41.30 1.82
N CYS A 555 8.40 -40.96 0.75
CA CYS A 555 8.15 -41.84 -0.38
C CYS A 555 7.94 -41.00 -1.64
N ARG A 556 8.73 -41.29 -2.70
CA ARG A 556 8.45 -40.89 -4.08
C ARG A 556 7.21 -41.64 -4.57
N ILE A 557 6.26 -40.95 -5.20
CA ILE A 557 5.26 -41.58 -6.06
C ILE A 557 5.22 -40.83 -7.40
N LEU A 558 5.44 -41.63 -8.46
CA LEU A 558 5.38 -41.31 -9.87
C LEU A 558 3.92 -41.13 -10.33
N GLY A 559 3.76 -40.38 -11.43
CA GLY A 559 2.51 -39.87 -11.99
C GLY A 559 1.29 -40.80 -11.99
N SER A 560 0.14 -40.23 -11.65
CA SER A 560 -1.12 -40.37 -12.39
C SER A 560 -2.14 -39.35 -11.86
N ARG A 561 -3.01 -38.85 -12.76
CA ARG A 561 -3.97 -37.76 -12.56
C ARG A 561 -4.83 -37.94 -11.30
N ALA A 562 -4.82 -36.96 -10.39
CA ALA A 562 -5.79 -36.85 -9.31
C ALA A 562 -6.94 -35.92 -9.73
N ALA A 563 -8.17 -36.43 -9.70
CA ALA A 563 -9.38 -35.61 -9.80
C ALA A 563 -9.72 -35.05 -8.41
N TYR A 564 -9.79 -33.74 -8.26
CA TYR A 564 -10.22 -33.08 -7.03
C TYR A 564 -11.73 -32.88 -7.05
N GLY A 565 -12.43 -33.40 -6.04
CA GLY A 565 -13.84 -33.11 -5.78
C GLY A 565 -13.98 -32.41 -4.42
N TYR A 566 -14.70 -31.29 -4.39
CA TYR A 566 -14.98 -30.57 -3.15
C TYR A 566 -16.22 -31.15 -2.46
N ILE A 567 -16.12 -31.46 -1.17
CA ILE A 567 -17.25 -31.83 -0.33
C ILE A 567 -17.59 -30.62 0.54
N SER A 568 -18.79 -30.06 0.37
CA SER A 568 -19.31 -29.03 1.26
C SER A 568 -19.96 -29.66 2.49
N ILE A 569 -19.50 -29.24 3.66
CA ILE A 569 -20.02 -29.65 4.96
C ILE A 569 -20.61 -28.41 5.62
N ASP A 570 -21.83 -28.53 6.14
CA ASP A 570 -22.44 -27.42 6.87
C ASP A 570 -21.81 -27.23 8.26
N LYS A 571 -22.19 -26.12 8.91
CA LYS A 571 -21.74 -25.74 10.26
C LYS A 571 -22.05 -26.76 11.36
N ASN A 572 -22.86 -27.78 11.06
CA ASN A 572 -23.24 -28.84 11.99
C ASN A 572 -22.60 -30.19 11.62
N GLY A 573 -21.73 -30.24 10.61
CA GLY A 573 -21.01 -31.44 10.21
C GLY A 573 -21.74 -32.34 9.21
N TYR A 574 -22.85 -31.90 8.61
CA TYR A 574 -23.59 -32.69 7.62
C TYR A 574 -23.13 -32.36 6.19
N ILE A 575 -22.94 -33.40 5.37
CA ILE A 575 -22.60 -33.25 3.94
C ILE A 575 -23.84 -32.77 3.19
N VAL A 576 -23.73 -31.62 2.52
CA VAL A 576 -24.85 -31.03 1.77
C VAL A 576 -24.55 -31.10 0.27
N GLY A 577 -25.12 -32.11 -0.40
CA GLY A 577 -25.45 -32.14 -1.84
C GLY A 577 -24.33 -31.93 -2.87
N ASN A 578 -24.04 -32.98 -3.64
CA ASN A 578 -23.08 -32.99 -4.75
C ASN A 578 -23.76 -32.60 -6.09
N LYS A 579 -23.32 -31.53 -6.75
CA LYS A 579 -23.62 -31.27 -8.18
C LYS A 579 -22.33 -31.37 -8.98
N ALA A 580 -22.03 -32.57 -9.48
CA ALA A 580 -21.04 -32.75 -10.51
C ALA A 580 -21.59 -32.19 -11.83
N LYS A 581 -20.95 -31.16 -12.39
CA LYS A 581 -21.03 -30.89 -13.84
C LYS A 581 -20.01 -31.79 -14.51
N ALA A 582 -20.47 -32.78 -15.27
CA ALA A 582 -19.65 -33.41 -16.30
C ALA A 582 -19.51 -32.41 -17.46
N ASN A 583 -18.28 -32.10 -17.87
CA ASN A 583 -18.03 -31.51 -19.17
C ASN A 583 -17.81 -32.67 -20.14
N ASP A 584 -18.66 -32.77 -21.16
CA ASP A 584 -18.39 -33.50 -22.40
C ASP A 584 -17.36 -32.75 -23.25
#